data_AF-A0A1X7T3H7-F1
#
_entry.id   AF-A0A1X7T3H7-F1
#
_cell.length_a   1.000
_cell.length_b   1.000
_cell.length_c   1.000
_cell.angle_alpha   90.00
_cell.angle_beta   90.00
_cell.angle_gamma   90.00
#
_symmetry.space_group_name_H-M   'P 1'
#
loop_
_entity.id
_entity.type
_entity.pdbx_description
1 polymer ?
#
loop_
_entity_poly.entity_id
_entity_poly.type
_entity_poly.pdbx_seq_one_letter_code
_entity_poly.pdbx_strand_id
1 'polypeptide(L)'
;MVLCRDIPQGATLCLAVYAVYKKKKKEEKVPLAWVNQPLFDYRCQFCNGVSKTLPCWPVSPEEPLEDLLNPIGTVITNPNAADAPSISVQFKEYSQQPIIYPSMEKVLELASKEMTNYKEKRVAKTYEQELNDIVERDPLAPLYEQDKTLIWRFRMYLLENLPSSLPKLLNSVKWYQHRDVAV
;
A
#
# COMPACT_ATOMS: atom_id res chain seq x y z
N MET A 1 11.82 -8.66 4.69
CA MET A 1 10.76 -9.68 4.81
C MET A 1 9.59 -9.00 5.50
N VAL A 2 8.40 -8.98 4.89
CA VAL A 2 7.20 -8.35 5.50
C VAL A 2 6.50 -9.38 6.39
N LEU A 3 6.16 -9.01 7.62
CA LEU A 3 5.44 -9.90 8.53
C LEU A 3 3.94 -9.89 8.20
N CYS A 4 3.26 -11.02 8.40
CA CYS A 4 1.80 -11.11 8.14
C CYS A 4 0.99 -10.08 8.93
N ARG A 5 1.40 -9.78 10.17
CA ARG A 5 0.76 -8.75 11.02
C ARG A 5 0.89 -7.32 10.49
N ASP A 6 1.88 -7.07 9.64
CA ASP A 6 2.22 -5.75 9.09
C ASP A 6 1.57 -5.51 7.72
N ILE A 7 0.79 -6.47 7.22
CA ILE A 7 0.06 -6.33 5.97
C ILE A 7 -1.20 -5.48 6.23
N PRO A 8 -1.33 -4.29 5.62
CA PRO A 8 -2.51 -3.45 5.79
C PRO A 8 -3.73 -4.09 5.12
N GLN A 9 -4.94 -3.74 5.57
CA GLN A 9 -6.18 -4.30 5.04
C GLN A 9 -6.34 -4.08 3.52
N GLY A 10 -5.88 -2.94 3.00
CA GLY A 10 -5.92 -2.60 1.58
C GLY A 10 -4.78 -3.20 0.74
N ALA A 11 -3.98 -4.13 1.28
CA ALA A 11 -2.85 -4.69 0.56
C ALA A 11 -3.26 -5.50 -0.68
N THR A 12 -2.55 -5.26 -1.78
CA THR A 12 -2.73 -5.94 -3.06
C THR A 12 -1.44 -6.62 -3.50
N LEU A 13 -1.57 -7.81 -4.05
CA LEU A 13 -0.51 -8.49 -4.79
C LEU A 13 -0.59 -8.05 -6.26
N CYS A 14 0.41 -7.32 -6.73
CA CYS A 14 0.49 -6.88 -8.13
C CYS A 14 1.50 -7.74 -8.89
N LEU A 15 1.08 -8.34 -10.00
CA LEU A 15 1.90 -9.22 -10.82
C LEU A 15 1.85 -8.74 -12.28
N ALA A 16 2.97 -8.90 -12.99
CA ALA A 16 3.04 -8.67 -14.43
C ALA A 16 3.94 -9.72 -15.08
N VAL A 17 3.55 -10.14 -16.29
CA VAL A 17 4.24 -11.12 -17.11
C VAL A 17 4.96 -10.39 -18.23
N TYR A 18 6.25 -10.68 -18.39
CA TYR A 18 7.10 -10.10 -19.43
C TYR A 18 7.66 -11.18 -20.34
N ALA A 19 7.64 -10.93 -21.65
CA ALA A 19 8.51 -11.60 -22.58
C ALA A 19 9.90 -10.98 -22.51
N VAL A 20 10.93 -11.82 -22.47
CA VAL A 20 12.33 -11.38 -22.47
C VAL A 20 13.01 -11.96 -23.70
N TYR A 21 13.55 -11.10 -24.56
CA TYR A 21 14.32 -11.54 -25.72
C TYR A 21 15.67 -10.83 -25.82
N LYS A 22 16.66 -11.55 -26.37
CA LYS A 22 18.02 -11.04 -26.53
C LYS A 22 18.25 -10.60 -27.96
N LYS A 23 18.49 -9.30 -28.15
CA LYS A 23 18.87 -8.72 -29.43
C LYS A 23 20.26 -8.10 -29.32
N LYS A 24 21.23 -8.65 -30.06
CA LYS A 24 22.61 -8.13 -30.17
C LYS A 24 23.23 -7.73 -28.81
N LYS A 25 23.24 -8.66 -27.83
CA LYS A 25 23.74 -8.50 -26.45
C LYS A 25 22.92 -7.61 -25.50
N LYS A 26 21.82 -6.99 -25.95
CA LYS A 26 20.87 -6.28 -25.09
C LYS A 26 19.65 -7.15 -24.81
N GLU A 27 19.21 -7.18 -23.55
CA GLU A 27 17.97 -7.82 -23.13
C GLU A 27 16.83 -6.79 -23.24
N GLU A 28 15.79 -7.13 -23.98
CA GLU A 28 14.58 -6.31 -24.13
C GLU A 28 13.42 -7.04 -23.45
N LYS A 29 12.68 -6.30 -22.61
CA LYS A 29 11.52 -6.79 -21.86
C LYS A 29 10.26 -6.17 -22.46
N VAL A 30 9.28 -7.00 -22.79
CA VAL A 30 7.98 -6.56 -23.32
C VAL A 30 6.88 -7.03 -22.37
N PRO A 31 6.08 -6.12 -21.79
CA PRO A 31 4.97 -6.48 -20.93
C PRO A 31 3.88 -7.17 -21.74
N LEU A 32 3.38 -8.31 -21.26
CA LEU A 32 2.36 -9.12 -21.94
C LEU A 32 1.00 -9.02 -21.25
N ALA A 33 0.99 -9.18 -19.93
CA ALA A 33 -0.23 -9.20 -19.13
C ALA A 33 0.06 -8.80 -17.68
N TRP A 34 -0.95 -8.34 -16.96
CA TRP A 34 -0.85 -7.97 -15.55
C TRP A 34 -2.11 -8.37 -14.78
N VAL A 35 -1.99 -8.51 -13.45
CA VAL A 35 -3.12 -8.79 -12.57
C VAL A 35 -2.86 -8.28 -11.15
N ASN A 36 -3.89 -7.74 -10.52
CA ASN A 36 -3.86 -7.29 -9.14
C ASN A 36 -4.84 -8.12 -8.30
N GLN A 37 -4.35 -8.74 -7.23
CA GLN A 37 -5.13 -9.59 -6.34
C GLN A 37 -5.15 -9.00 -4.92
N PRO A 38 -6.29 -8.54 -4.40
CA PRO A 38 -6.43 -8.16 -3.00
C PRO A 38 -6.05 -9.32 -2.09
N LEU A 39 -5.26 -9.04 -1.05
CA LEU A 39 -4.87 -10.05 -0.07
C LEU A 39 -5.97 -10.34 0.95
N PHE A 40 -6.86 -9.38 1.17
CA PHE A 40 -8.06 -9.52 1.98
C PHE A 40 -9.31 -9.48 1.11
N ASP A 41 -10.32 -10.28 1.45
CA ASP A 41 -11.63 -10.23 0.82
C ASP A 41 -12.57 -9.17 1.46
N TYR A 42 -13.81 -9.09 0.98
CA TYR A 42 -14.82 -8.16 1.50
C TYR A 42 -15.24 -8.41 2.95
N ARG A 43 -14.91 -9.59 3.50
CA ARG A 43 -15.12 -9.96 4.91
C ARG A 43 -13.86 -9.74 5.75
N CYS A 44 -12.86 -9.07 5.19
CA CYS A 44 -11.55 -8.86 5.79
C CYS A 44 -10.81 -10.18 6.09
N GLN A 45 -11.07 -11.24 5.34
CA GLN A 45 -10.35 -12.52 5.47
C GLN A 45 -9.13 -12.54 4.55
N PHE A 46 -7.98 -12.87 5.13
CA PHE A 46 -6.72 -13.00 4.41
C PHE A 46 -6.73 -14.25 3.52
N CYS A 47 -6.02 -14.20 2.39
CA CYS A 47 -5.78 -15.33 1.49
C CYS A 47 -4.86 -16.39 2.14
N ASN A 48 -5.30 -17.04 3.21
CA ASN A 48 -4.56 -18.07 3.94
C ASN A 48 -4.75 -19.45 3.31
N GLY A 49 -3.68 -20.10 2.84
CA GLY A 49 -3.71 -21.47 2.31
C GLY A 49 -4.49 -21.68 1.01
N VAL A 50 -5.06 -20.62 0.43
CA VAL A 50 -5.88 -20.70 -0.78
C VAL A 50 -5.05 -20.78 -2.06
N SER A 51 -5.49 -21.60 -3.00
CA SER A 51 -5.03 -21.58 -4.40
C SER A 51 -5.95 -20.67 -5.20
N LYS A 52 -5.38 -19.78 -6.03
CA LYS A 52 -6.16 -18.95 -6.95
C LYS A 52 -5.60 -19.04 -8.36
N THR A 53 -6.49 -19.13 -9.34
CA THR A 53 -6.18 -18.89 -10.75
C THR A 53 -6.62 -17.47 -11.08
N LEU A 54 -5.69 -16.67 -11.59
CA LEU A 54 -5.87 -15.23 -11.81
C LEU A 54 -5.84 -14.92 -13.31
N PRO A 55 -7.01 -14.81 -13.96
CA PRO A 55 -7.14 -14.27 -15.32
C PRO A 55 -6.54 -12.86 -15.40
N CYS A 56 -5.53 -12.70 -16.25
CA CYS A 56 -4.77 -11.47 -16.38
C CYS A 56 -5.37 -10.53 -17.40
N TRP A 57 -5.17 -9.23 -17.21
CA TRP A 57 -5.49 -8.19 -18.17
C TRP A 57 -4.37 -8.05 -19.20
N PRO A 58 -4.69 -7.85 -20.49
CA PRO A 58 -3.67 -7.56 -21.50
C PRO A 58 -3.04 -6.20 -21.26
N VAL A 59 -1.81 -6.02 -21.75
CA VAL A 59 -1.17 -4.71 -21.80
C VAL A 59 -1.47 -4.07 -23.15
N SER A 60 -2.19 -2.95 -23.16
CA SER A 60 -2.53 -2.25 -24.39
C SER A 60 -1.31 -1.51 -24.95
N PRO A 61 -1.06 -1.53 -26.27
CA PRO A 61 -0.05 -0.67 -26.88
C PRO A 61 -0.31 0.83 -26.71
N GLU A 62 -1.58 1.21 -26.57
CA GLU A 62 -2.02 2.61 -26.39
C GLU A 62 -1.83 3.10 -24.96
N GLU A 63 -1.87 2.18 -23.99
CA GLU A 63 -1.66 2.42 -22.57
C GLU A 63 -0.55 1.49 -22.06
N PRO A 64 0.71 1.73 -22.47
CA PRO A 64 1.82 0.93 -22.01
C PRO A 64 2.02 1.12 -20.50
N LEU A 65 2.55 0.10 -19.85
CA LEU A 65 2.92 0.23 -18.43
C LEU A 65 4.04 1.27 -18.30
N GLU A 66 3.80 2.29 -17.48
CA GLU A 66 4.82 3.31 -17.15
C GLU A 66 6.00 2.71 -16.37
N ASP A 67 5.77 1.64 -15.61
CA ASP A 67 6.75 0.92 -14.80
C ASP A 67 6.60 -0.62 -14.97
N LEU A 68 7.40 -1.41 -14.24
CA LEU A 68 7.41 -2.87 -14.28
C LEU A 68 6.07 -3.51 -13.87
N LEU A 69 5.23 -2.81 -13.11
CA LEU A 69 3.96 -3.31 -12.59
C LEU A 69 2.84 -2.30 -12.87
N ASN A 70 1.58 -2.72 -12.72
CA ASN A 70 0.41 -1.85 -12.83
C ASN A 70 -0.33 -1.70 -11.48
N PRO A 71 0.24 -1.04 -10.46
CA PRO A 71 -0.39 -0.95 -9.13
C PRO A 71 -1.68 -0.12 -9.11
N ILE A 72 -1.88 0.79 -10.07
CA ILE A 72 -3.09 1.64 -10.17
C ILE A 72 -4.22 0.91 -10.93
N GLY A 73 -3.88 -0.17 -11.65
CA GLY A 73 -4.82 -1.01 -12.38
C GLY A 73 -5.88 -1.67 -11.49
N THR A 74 -7.00 -2.06 -12.12
CA THR A 74 -8.13 -2.69 -11.41
C THR A 74 -7.75 -3.97 -10.67
N VAL A 75 -8.40 -4.19 -9.53
CA VAL A 75 -8.36 -5.45 -8.77
C VAL A 75 -9.48 -6.43 -9.18
N ILE A 76 -10.33 -6.02 -10.12
CA ILE A 76 -11.40 -6.86 -10.65
C ILE A 76 -10.80 -7.93 -11.57
N THR A 77 -11.23 -9.17 -11.38
CA THR A 77 -10.84 -10.30 -12.23
C THR A 77 -11.24 -10.06 -13.68
N ASN A 78 -10.37 -10.40 -14.64
CA ASN A 78 -10.70 -10.29 -16.05
C ASN A 78 -11.92 -11.18 -16.39
N PRO A 79 -13.04 -10.60 -16.88
CA PRO A 79 -14.25 -11.35 -17.19
C PRO A 79 -14.06 -12.31 -18.38
N ASN A 80 -13.09 -12.06 -19.25
CA ASN A 80 -12.76 -12.95 -20.37
C ASN A 80 -11.83 -14.09 -19.93
N ALA A 81 -12.18 -14.79 -18.85
CA ALA A 81 -11.31 -15.79 -18.23
C ALA A 81 -11.00 -17.00 -19.12
N ALA A 82 -11.83 -17.28 -20.15
CA ALA A 82 -11.64 -18.41 -21.05
C ALA A 82 -10.47 -18.19 -22.03
N ASP A 83 -10.32 -16.97 -22.54
CA ASP A 83 -9.32 -16.64 -23.56
C ASP A 83 -8.13 -15.86 -22.99
N ALA A 84 -8.22 -15.37 -21.74
CA ALA A 84 -7.16 -14.61 -21.11
C ALA A 84 -6.02 -15.51 -20.57
N PRO A 85 -4.75 -15.07 -20.69
CA PRO A 85 -3.66 -15.72 -19.98
C PRO A 85 -3.91 -15.65 -18.47
N SER A 86 -3.58 -16.72 -17.75
CA SER A 86 -3.86 -16.84 -16.32
C SER A 86 -2.59 -17.19 -15.53
N ILE A 87 -2.48 -16.66 -14.31
CA ILE A 87 -1.42 -17.00 -13.36
C ILE A 87 -2.05 -17.78 -12.20
N SER A 88 -1.53 -18.98 -11.93
CA SER A 88 -1.93 -19.74 -10.74
C SER A 88 -0.99 -19.45 -9.59
N VAL A 89 -1.55 -19.03 -8.45
CA VAL A 89 -0.82 -18.72 -7.22
C VAL A 89 -1.31 -19.62 -6.08
N GLN A 90 -0.36 -20.13 -5.30
CA GLN A 90 -0.62 -20.83 -4.05
C GLN A 90 -0.21 -19.93 -2.89
N PHE A 91 -1.18 -19.48 -2.09
CA PHE A 91 -0.86 -18.76 -0.88
C PHE A 91 -0.46 -19.74 0.23
N LYS A 92 0.53 -19.33 1.01
CA LYS A 92 1.01 -20.12 2.16
C LYS A 92 -0.11 -20.22 3.20
N GLU A 93 -0.25 -21.41 3.77
CA GLU A 93 -1.09 -21.63 4.96
C GLU A 93 -0.28 -21.33 6.22
N TYR A 94 -0.81 -20.44 7.06
CA TYR A 94 -0.24 -20.05 8.34
C TYR A 94 -1.04 -20.55 9.54
N SER A 95 -2.31 -20.91 9.32
CA SER A 95 -3.26 -21.35 10.35
C SER A 95 -4.33 -22.25 9.72
N GLN A 96 -4.86 -23.20 10.48
CA GLN A 96 -6.04 -23.99 10.08
C GLN A 96 -7.35 -23.17 10.19
N GLN A 97 -7.34 -22.10 10.99
CA GLN A 97 -8.48 -21.20 11.16
C GLN A 97 -8.38 -20.00 10.19
N PRO A 98 -9.52 -19.44 9.72
CA PRO A 98 -9.52 -18.23 8.92
C PRO A 98 -8.79 -17.07 9.62
N ILE A 99 -7.90 -16.40 8.89
CA ILE A 99 -7.18 -15.22 9.39
C ILE A 99 -7.99 -13.99 9.01
N ILE A 100 -8.56 -13.31 9.99
CA ILE A 100 -9.39 -12.12 9.81
C ILE A 100 -8.61 -10.89 10.26
N TYR A 101 -8.71 -9.79 9.52
CA TYR A 101 -8.15 -8.51 9.93
C TYR A 101 -8.73 -8.07 11.29
N PRO A 102 -7.93 -7.46 12.20
CA PRO A 102 -8.44 -7.03 13.51
C PRO A 102 -9.66 -6.11 13.41
N SER A 103 -10.60 -6.24 14.36
CA SER A 103 -11.72 -5.31 14.48
C SER A 103 -11.24 -3.92 14.86
N MET A 104 -12.06 -2.89 14.59
CA MET A 104 -11.75 -1.51 14.96
C MET A 104 -11.47 -1.37 16.46
N GLU A 105 -12.21 -2.06 17.32
CA GLU A 105 -11.96 -2.08 18.78
C GLU A 105 -10.53 -2.53 19.13
N LYS A 106 -10.04 -3.60 18.48
CA LYS A 106 -8.67 -4.10 18.70
C LYS A 106 -7.61 -3.13 18.15
N VAL A 107 -7.90 -2.48 17.03
CA VAL A 107 -7.01 -1.44 16.47
C VAL A 107 -6.91 -0.26 17.42
N LEU A 108 -8.04 0.21 17.97
CA LEU A 108 -8.08 1.29 18.96
C LEU A 108 -7.40 0.90 20.28
N GLU A 109 -7.55 -0.36 20.72
CA GLU A 109 -6.83 -0.88 21.88
C GLU A 109 -5.30 -0.79 21.67
N LEU A 110 -4.80 -1.20 20.50
CA LEU A 110 -3.39 -1.06 20.16
C LEU A 110 -2.97 0.41 20.11
N ALA A 111 -3.77 1.25 19.45
CA ALA A 111 -3.50 2.69 19.35
C ALA A 111 -3.34 3.34 20.73
N SER A 112 -4.26 3.05 21.66
CA SER A 112 -4.21 3.58 23.02
C SER A 112 -2.95 3.14 23.79
N LYS A 113 -2.52 1.88 23.61
CA LYS A 113 -1.28 1.35 24.20
C LYS A 113 -0.04 2.05 23.65
N GLU A 114 0.02 2.28 22.34
CA GLU A 114 1.14 2.99 21.70
C GLU A 114 1.15 4.48 22.11
N MET A 115 -0.02 5.10 22.27
CA MET A 115 -0.13 6.50 22.72
C MET A 115 0.12 6.72 24.21
N THR A 116 0.05 5.67 25.05
CA THR A 116 0.29 5.80 26.49
C THR A 116 1.69 6.36 26.81
N ASN A 117 2.68 6.04 25.96
CA ASN A 117 4.06 6.54 26.08
C ASN A 117 4.35 7.75 25.19
N TYR A 118 3.35 8.27 24.48
CA TYR A 118 3.53 9.43 23.62
C TYR A 118 3.77 10.67 24.48
N LYS A 119 4.95 11.26 24.32
CA LYS A 119 5.28 12.56 24.90
C LYS A 119 5.04 13.61 23.84
N GLU A 120 4.04 14.45 24.08
CA GLU A 120 3.78 15.58 23.22
C GLU A 120 5.02 16.46 23.12
N LYS A 121 5.47 16.68 21.89
CA LYS A 121 6.64 17.50 21.61
C LYS A 121 6.15 18.90 21.27
N ARG A 122 6.59 19.88 22.06
CA ARG A 122 6.40 21.29 21.71
C ARG A 122 7.03 21.55 20.34
N VAL A 123 6.27 22.18 19.46
CA VAL A 123 6.76 22.63 18.16
C VAL A 123 7.52 23.93 18.37
N ALA A 124 8.75 24.01 17.88
CA ALA A 124 9.46 25.29 17.84
C ALA A 124 8.93 26.10 16.66
N LYS A 125 8.90 27.44 16.76
CA LYS A 125 8.40 28.33 15.70
C LYS A 125 8.98 28.05 14.31
N THR A 126 10.25 27.63 14.24
CA THR A 126 10.90 27.26 12.99
C THR A 126 10.23 26.06 12.31
N TYR A 127 9.80 25.06 13.08
CA TYR A 127 9.10 23.89 12.56
C TYR A 127 7.63 24.19 12.22
N GLU A 128 7.00 25.18 12.87
CA GLU A 128 5.63 25.59 12.51
C GLU A 128 5.58 26.15 11.09
N GLN A 129 6.52 27.02 10.74
CA GLN A 129 6.61 27.55 9.37
C GLN A 129 6.90 26.43 8.38
N GLU A 130 7.89 25.57 8.67
CA GLU A 130 8.23 24.45 7.82
C GLU A 130 7.02 23.54 7.57
N LEU A 131 6.27 23.17 8.63
CA LEU A 131 5.05 22.36 8.53
C LEU A 131 3.98 23.03 7.64
N ASN A 132 3.74 24.33 7.79
CA ASN A 132 2.81 25.06 6.92
C ASN A 132 3.25 24.99 5.46
N ASP A 133 4.53 25.24 5.19
CA ASP A 133 5.08 25.15 3.84
C ASP A 133 4.94 23.73 3.26
N ILE A 134 4.98 22.67 4.08
CA ILE A 134 4.70 21.30 3.62
C ILE A 134 3.23 21.08 3.29
N VAL A 135 2.34 21.60 4.13
CA VAL A 135 0.89 21.40 4.01
C VAL A 135 0.31 22.17 2.82
N GLU A 136 0.82 23.38 2.55
CA GLU A 136 0.39 24.23 1.43
C GLU A 136 0.95 23.80 0.07
N ARG A 137 1.98 22.93 0.06
CA ARG A 137 2.53 22.39 -1.18
C ARG A 137 1.47 21.64 -1.98
N ASP A 138 1.52 21.82 -3.30
CA ASP A 138 0.65 21.18 -4.28
C ASP A 138 0.46 19.66 -3.98
N PRO A 139 -0.75 19.10 -4.12
CA PRO A 139 -1.01 17.69 -3.83
C PRO A 139 -0.13 16.72 -4.63
N LEU A 140 0.24 17.06 -5.87
CA LEU A 140 1.09 16.24 -6.73
C LEU A 140 2.58 16.43 -6.44
N ALA A 141 2.96 17.44 -5.65
CA ALA A 141 4.34 17.63 -5.25
C ALA A 141 4.84 16.43 -4.42
N PRO A 142 6.02 15.86 -4.75
CA PRO A 142 6.55 14.73 -4.01
C PRO A 142 6.81 15.10 -2.56
N LEU A 143 6.45 14.20 -1.65
CA LEU A 143 6.70 14.32 -0.22
C LEU A 143 7.95 13.51 0.14
N TYR A 144 9.04 14.18 0.50
CA TYR A 144 10.31 13.51 0.80
C TYR A 144 10.30 12.86 2.17
N GLU A 145 11.20 11.90 2.41
CA GLU A 145 11.26 11.17 3.69
C GLU A 145 11.52 12.07 4.91
N GLN A 146 12.22 13.19 4.72
CA GLN A 146 12.42 14.20 5.77
C GLN A 146 11.09 14.88 6.13
N ASP A 147 10.32 15.30 5.12
CA ASP A 147 8.99 15.88 5.30
C ASP A 147 8.05 14.90 6.02
N LYS A 148 8.02 13.64 5.56
CA LYS A 148 7.20 12.58 6.18
C LYS A 148 7.56 12.36 7.63
N THR A 149 8.86 12.32 7.93
CA THR A 149 9.36 12.17 9.30
C THR A 149 8.93 13.34 10.18
N LEU A 150 8.97 14.57 9.65
CA LEU A 150 8.57 15.76 10.36
C LEU A 150 7.05 15.79 10.62
N ILE A 151 6.26 15.52 9.59
CA ILE A 151 4.79 15.42 9.68
C ILE A 151 4.39 14.35 10.72
N TRP A 152 4.95 13.14 10.60
CA TRP A 152 4.63 12.05 11.52
C TRP A 152 5.02 12.36 12.97
N ARG A 153 6.15 13.06 13.16
CA ARG A 153 6.63 13.50 14.48
C ARG A 153 5.68 14.49 15.15
N PHE A 154 5.03 15.37 14.39
CA PHE A 154 4.17 16.43 14.90
C PHE A 154 2.68 16.22 14.56
N ARG A 155 2.27 14.98 14.26
CA ARG A 155 0.90 14.63 13.85
C ARG A 155 -0.21 15.10 14.82
N MET A 156 0.03 15.09 16.13
CA MET A 156 -0.94 15.59 17.12
C MET A 156 -1.11 17.11 17.03
N TYR A 157 -0.02 17.86 16.85
CA TYR A 157 -0.09 19.30 16.63
C TYR A 157 -0.85 19.62 15.34
N LEU A 158 -0.57 18.88 14.26
CA LEU A 158 -1.25 19.05 12.97
C LEU A 158 -2.75 18.77 13.06
N LEU A 159 -3.15 17.74 13.81
CA LEU A 159 -4.55 17.41 14.06
C LEU A 159 -5.32 18.58 14.69
N GLU A 160 -4.69 19.29 15.63
CA GLU A 160 -5.31 20.39 16.37
C GLU A 160 -5.26 21.73 15.62
N ASN A 161 -4.19 21.99 14.87
CA ASN A 161 -3.90 23.34 14.34
C ASN A 161 -4.03 23.45 12.80
N LEU A 162 -3.85 22.36 12.05
CA LEU A 162 -3.79 22.36 10.58
C LEU A 162 -4.55 21.15 9.99
N PRO A 163 -5.88 21.08 10.09
CA PRO A 163 -6.66 19.91 9.64
C PRO A 163 -6.53 19.62 8.13
N SER A 164 -6.15 20.62 7.32
CA SER A 164 -5.83 20.45 5.90
C SER A 164 -4.59 19.56 5.65
N SER A 165 -3.78 19.26 6.67
CA SER A 165 -2.60 18.41 6.56
C SER A 165 -2.90 16.93 6.37
N LEU A 166 -4.16 16.50 6.56
CA LEU A 166 -4.54 15.08 6.57
C LEU A 166 -4.03 14.29 5.34
N PRO A 167 -4.11 14.77 4.09
CA PRO A 167 -3.59 14.04 2.94
C PRO A 167 -2.08 13.80 3.01
N LYS A 168 -1.31 14.81 3.46
CA LYS A 168 0.14 14.70 3.63
C LYS A 168 0.49 13.80 4.83
N LEU A 169 -0.32 13.83 5.89
CA LEU A 169 -0.19 12.93 7.05
C LEU A 169 -0.41 11.47 6.65
N LEU A 170 -1.46 11.15 5.90
CA LEU A 170 -1.73 9.78 5.42
C LEU A 170 -0.62 9.23 4.51
N ASN A 171 0.03 10.11 3.72
CA ASN A 171 1.19 9.76 2.90
C ASN A 171 2.49 9.58 3.73
N SER A 172 2.49 10.07 4.97
CA SER A 172 3.62 9.94 5.90
C SER A 172 3.56 8.66 6.75
N VAL A 173 2.41 7.97 6.78
CA VAL A 173 2.22 6.72 7.53
C VAL A 173 3.07 5.60 6.92
N LYS A 174 3.76 4.84 7.76
CA LYS A 174 4.42 3.59 7.35
C LYS A 174 3.40 2.47 7.28
N TRP A 175 2.70 2.35 6.16
CA TRP A 175 1.65 1.34 5.93
C TRP A 175 2.12 -0.12 6.06
N TYR A 176 3.44 -0.36 6.04
CA TYR A 176 4.07 -1.65 6.26
C TYR A 176 4.40 -1.93 7.74
N GLN A 177 3.85 -1.15 8.67
CA GLN A 177 4.08 -1.28 10.10
C GLN A 177 2.76 -1.10 10.86
N HIS A 178 2.18 -2.18 11.38
CA HIS A 178 0.83 -2.16 11.96
C HIS A 178 0.65 -1.20 13.14
N ARG A 179 1.72 -0.94 13.90
CA ARG A 179 1.71 0.03 14.99
C ARG A 179 1.51 1.45 14.49
N ASP A 180 2.17 1.81 13.38
CA ASP A 180 2.07 3.13 12.78
C ASP A 180 0.71 3.31 12.10
N VAL A 181 0.13 2.24 11.55
CA VAL A 181 -1.23 2.26 10.96
C VAL A 181 -2.32 2.41 12.03
N ALA A 182 -2.07 1.92 13.25
CA ALA A 182 -3.05 1.99 14.34
C ALA A 182 -3.15 3.38 14.98
N VAL A 183 -2.10 4.21 14.90
CA VAL A 183 -1.91 5.46 15.67
C VAL A 183 -2.09 6.74 14.86
#